data_AF-A0A8T6LR88-F1
#
_entry.id   AF-A0A8T6LR88-F1
#
_cell.length_a   1.000
_cell.length_b   1.000
_cell.length_c   1.000
_cell.angle_alpha   90.00
_cell.angle_beta   90.00
_cell.angle_gamma   90.00
#
_symmetry.space_group_name_H-M   'P 1'
#
loop_
_entity.id
_entity.type
_entity.pdbx_description
1 polymer ?
#
loop_
_entity_poly.entity_id
_entity_poly.type
_entity_poly.pdbx_seq_one_letter_code
_entity_poly.pdbx_strand_id
1 'polypeptide(L)'
;MELADSDEHQYSDKYPCRLPVWWARVGEIGPHTPQDGITGKNVVLRIEKRFTRFERLLAKLLRAPKEVRRPLDSMNSMLWELADGSRSFQEICTAMDDVFHEDIAPVVVRTAAGIDALISRNLMTCLQHTFTQKWNIGPGQTPHQQILGKIDEKVGYDVEPRTDVEAHFIEAILQDAQQGDQSE
;
A
#
# COMPACT_ATOMS: atom_id res chain seq x y z
N MET A 1 21.53 -3.63 14.31
CA MET A 1 21.96 -2.46 15.10
C MET A 1 20.73 -2.02 15.89
N GLU A 2 20.85 -1.79 17.19
CA GLU A 2 19.72 -1.36 18.02
C GLU A 2 19.51 0.13 17.75
N LEU A 3 18.41 0.49 17.08
CA LEU A 3 18.08 1.88 16.77
C LEU A 3 17.56 2.54 18.05
N ALA A 4 18.27 3.56 18.53
CA ALA A 4 17.84 4.36 19.66
C ALA A 4 16.39 4.84 19.45
N ASP A 5 15.60 4.80 20.53
CA ASP A 5 14.20 5.26 20.61
C ASP A 5 13.16 4.39 19.85
N SER A 6 13.56 3.33 19.17
CA SER A 6 12.60 2.48 18.43
C SER A 6 11.67 1.68 19.35
N ASP A 7 12.16 1.27 20.53
CA ASP A 7 11.41 0.46 21.49
C ASP A 7 10.45 1.27 22.36
N GLU A 8 10.69 2.57 22.51
CA GLU A 8 9.81 3.50 23.25
C GLU A 8 8.74 4.15 22.36
N HIS A 9 8.81 3.92 21.04
CA HIS A 9 7.90 4.53 20.08
C HIS A 9 6.50 3.88 20.10
N GLN A 10 5.45 4.62 19.72
CA GLN A 10 4.07 4.11 19.69
C GLN A 10 3.85 2.89 18.76
N TYR A 11 4.77 2.67 17.81
CA TYR A 11 4.77 1.54 16.89
C TYR A 11 5.70 0.41 17.29
N SER A 12 6.34 0.51 18.46
CA SER A 12 7.12 -0.57 19.04
C SER A 12 6.29 -1.86 19.12
N ASP A 13 6.88 -2.95 18.65
CA ASP A 13 6.27 -4.29 18.56
C ASP A 13 4.96 -4.33 17.77
N LYS A 14 4.79 -3.40 16.81
CA LYS A 14 3.69 -3.42 15.86
C LYS A 14 4.18 -3.85 14.48
N TYR A 15 3.23 -4.33 13.70
CA TYR A 15 3.43 -4.78 12.33
C TYR A 15 2.66 -3.86 11.38
N PRO A 16 3.32 -2.86 10.76
CA PRO A 16 2.71 -2.03 9.73
C PRO A 16 2.22 -2.88 8.56
N CYS A 17 0.96 -2.70 8.19
CA CYS A 17 0.28 -3.51 7.19
C CYS A 17 -0.58 -2.61 6.30
N ARG A 18 -0.44 -2.77 4.99
CA ARG A 18 -1.25 -2.11 3.95
C ARG A 18 -2.73 -2.44 4.13
N LEU A 19 -3.59 -1.45 3.86
CA LEU A 19 -5.03 -1.65 3.73
C LEU A 19 -5.41 -1.86 2.25
N PRO A 20 -6.59 -2.45 1.97
CA PRO A 20 -7.02 -2.69 0.60
C PRO A 20 -7.11 -1.41 -0.23
N VAL A 21 -6.21 -1.28 -1.21
CA VAL A 21 -6.18 -0.20 -2.20
C VAL A 21 -5.54 -0.73 -3.48
N TRP A 22 -5.94 -0.19 -4.62
CA TRP A 22 -5.22 -0.50 -5.85
C TRP A 22 -3.85 0.20 -5.82
N TRP A 23 -2.80 -0.56 -6.07
CA TRP A 23 -1.45 -0.04 -6.21
C TRP A 23 -0.64 -0.85 -7.22
N ALA A 24 0.44 -0.26 -7.73
CA ALA A 24 1.38 -0.95 -8.61
C ALA A 24 2.77 -0.34 -8.48
N ARG A 25 3.78 -1.12 -8.87
CA ARG A 25 5.16 -0.65 -9.04
C ARG A 25 5.31 0.00 -10.41
N VAL A 26 6.11 1.06 -10.50
CA VAL A 26 6.36 1.82 -11.73
C VAL A 26 7.79 2.33 -11.82
N GLY A 27 8.27 2.51 -13.05
CA GLY A 27 9.57 3.09 -13.32
C GLY A 27 10.74 2.16 -13.04
N GLU A 28 11.92 2.77 -12.95
CA GLU A 28 13.19 2.09 -12.74
C GLU A 28 13.42 1.72 -11.28
N ILE A 29 14.32 0.76 -11.06
CA ILE A 29 14.73 0.32 -9.73
C ILE A 29 15.61 1.41 -9.09
N GLY A 30 15.18 1.91 -7.93
CA GLY A 30 15.93 2.84 -7.08
C GLY A 30 16.69 2.15 -5.94
N PRO A 31 17.10 2.90 -4.91
CA PRO A 31 17.69 2.35 -3.69
C PRO A 31 16.75 1.33 -3.03
N HIS A 32 17.26 0.16 -2.69
CA HIS A 32 16.47 -0.93 -2.10
C HIS A 32 17.32 -1.89 -1.28
N THR A 33 16.64 -2.64 -0.42
CA THR A 33 17.20 -3.76 0.32
C THR A 33 16.95 -5.06 -0.45
N PRO A 34 17.86 -6.04 -0.43
CA PRO A 34 17.67 -7.35 -1.08
C PRO A 34 16.68 -8.27 -0.36
N GLN A 35 15.80 -7.73 0.49
CA GLN A 35 14.82 -8.54 1.22
C GLN A 35 13.69 -8.99 0.28
N ASP A 36 13.06 -10.12 0.62
CA ASP A 36 11.96 -10.67 -0.14
C ASP A 36 10.78 -9.68 -0.27
N GLY A 37 10.14 -9.65 -1.43
CA GLY A 37 9.03 -8.75 -1.71
C GLY A 37 9.39 -7.33 -2.13
N ILE A 38 10.65 -6.92 -2.01
CA ILE A 38 11.10 -5.53 -2.25
C ILE A 38 11.70 -5.40 -3.64
N THR A 39 11.25 -4.41 -4.40
CA THR A 39 11.73 -4.18 -5.78
C THR A 39 12.55 -2.91 -5.92
N GLY A 40 12.37 -1.93 -5.03
CA GLY A 40 13.01 -0.63 -5.15
C GLY A 40 12.36 0.28 -6.20
N LYS A 41 11.31 -0.17 -6.86
CA LYS A 41 10.55 0.65 -7.81
C LYS A 41 9.65 1.63 -7.05
N ASN A 42 9.30 2.74 -7.69
CA ASN A 42 8.31 3.64 -7.13
C ASN A 42 6.93 3.00 -7.14
N VAL A 43 6.11 3.36 -6.16
CA VAL A 43 4.74 2.85 -6.02
C VAL A 43 3.75 3.93 -6.44
N VAL A 44 2.72 3.54 -7.21
CA VAL A 44 1.58 4.40 -7.51
C VAL A 44 0.31 3.80 -6.93
N LEU A 45 -0.43 4.61 -6.18
CA LEU A 45 -1.76 4.28 -5.66
C LEU A 45 -2.84 4.85 -6.58
N ARG A 46 -3.93 4.10 -6.77
CA ARG A 46 -5.16 4.58 -7.43
C ARG A 46 -6.31 4.55 -6.44
N ILE A 47 -6.93 5.71 -6.25
CA ILE A 47 -7.99 5.90 -5.25
C ILE A 47 -9.19 6.55 -5.94
N GLU A 48 -10.39 5.97 -5.75
CA GLU A 48 -11.62 6.58 -6.24
C GLU A 48 -11.91 7.92 -5.54
N LYS A 49 -12.33 8.94 -6.31
CA LYS A 49 -12.86 10.18 -5.73
C LYS A 49 -14.30 9.99 -5.30
N ARG A 50 -14.54 10.10 -4.00
CA ARG A 50 -15.89 10.18 -3.45
C ARG A 50 -16.43 11.60 -3.56
N PHE A 51 -17.23 11.85 -4.60
CA PHE A 51 -17.92 13.13 -4.77
C PHE A 51 -19.20 13.20 -3.94
N THR A 52 -19.37 14.29 -3.19
CA THR A 52 -20.65 14.66 -2.58
C THR A 52 -21.70 14.99 -3.67
N ARG A 53 -22.98 15.11 -3.30
CA ARG A 53 -24.06 15.35 -4.28
C ARG A 53 -23.84 16.63 -5.10
N PHE A 54 -23.39 17.71 -4.45
CA PHE A 54 -23.09 18.98 -5.10
C PHE A 54 -21.86 18.88 -6.00
N GLU A 55 -20.77 18.30 -5.51
CA GLU A 55 -19.56 18.10 -6.30
C GLU A 55 -19.80 17.20 -7.52
N ARG A 56 -20.74 16.27 -7.45
CA ARG A 56 -21.07 15.40 -8.59
C ARG A 56 -21.67 16.18 -9.75
N LEU A 57 -22.43 17.24 -9.49
CA LEU A 57 -22.97 18.12 -10.53
C LEU A 57 -21.84 18.92 -11.19
N LEU A 58 -20.96 19.52 -10.36
CA LEU A 58 -19.77 20.25 -10.81
C LEU A 58 -18.80 19.33 -11.58
N ALA A 59 -18.57 18.12 -11.08
CA ALA A 59 -17.69 17.13 -11.70
C ALA A 59 -18.20 16.70 -13.07
N LYS A 60 -19.52 16.58 -13.26
CA LYS A 60 -20.12 16.33 -14.58
C LYS A 60 -19.92 17.51 -15.52
N LEU A 61 -20.14 18.74 -15.03
CA LEU A 61 -19.97 19.96 -15.82
C LEU A 61 -18.52 20.15 -16.27
N LEU A 62 -17.56 19.90 -15.37
CA LEU A 62 -16.13 20.11 -15.60
C LEU A 62 -15.40 18.86 -16.11
N ARG A 63 -16.12 17.75 -16.34
CA ARG A 63 -15.54 16.43 -16.70
C ARG A 63 -14.38 16.02 -15.77
N ALA A 64 -14.57 16.23 -14.47
CA ALA A 64 -13.53 15.97 -13.49
C ALA A 64 -13.16 14.47 -13.45
N PRO A 65 -11.86 14.12 -13.33
CA PRO A 65 -11.43 12.73 -13.28
C PRO A 65 -11.96 12.05 -12.02
N LYS A 66 -12.48 10.83 -12.18
CA LYS A 66 -13.14 10.03 -11.13
C LYS A 66 -12.18 9.31 -10.18
N GLU A 67 -10.90 9.23 -10.54
CA GLU A 67 -9.86 8.64 -9.71
C GLU A 67 -8.74 9.65 -9.48
N VAL A 68 -7.97 9.42 -8.42
CA VAL A 68 -6.72 10.09 -8.13
C VAL A 68 -5.60 9.07 -8.25
N ARG A 69 -4.56 9.43 -9.00
CA ARG A 69 -3.30 8.70 -9.03
C ARG A 69 -2.31 9.41 -8.12
N ARG A 70 -1.74 8.69 -7.15
CA ARG A 70 -0.76 9.22 -6.20
C ARG A 70 0.53 8.41 -6.34
N PRO A 71 1.54 8.92 -7.07
CA PRO A 71 2.88 8.38 -6.96
C PRO A 71 3.41 8.67 -5.56
N LEU A 72 3.97 7.66 -4.92
CA LEU A 72 4.77 7.80 -3.72
C LEU A 72 6.19 8.19 -4.13
N ASP A 73 6.88 8.95 -3.28
CA ASP A 73 8.33 9.14 -3.43
C ASP A 73 9.09 7.85 -3.13
N SER A 74 10.41 7.85 -3.34
CA SER A 74 11.24 6.65 -3.19
C SER A 74 11.19 6.07 -1.77
N MET A 75 11.27 6.91 -0.73
CA MET A 75 11.24 6.43 0.66
C MET A 75 9.87 5.87 1.03
N ASN A 76 8.78 6.56 0.67
CA ASN A 76 7.43 6.09 0.95
C ASN A 76 7.05 4.87 0.09
N SER A 77 7.64 4.70 -1.09
CA SER A 77 7.50 3.49 -1.90
C SER A 77 8.17 2.30 -1.24
N MET A 78 9.40 2.50 -0.73
CA MET A 78 10.12 1.47 0.02
C MET A 78 9.37 1.07 1.30
N LEU A 79 8.90 2.06 2.08
CA LEU A 79 8.07 1.83 3.26
C LEU A 79 6.79 1.06 2.91
N TRP A 80 6.16 1.38 1.77
CA TRP A 80 4.97 0.67 1.29
C TRP A 80 5.24 -0.79 0.99
N GLU A 81 6.35 -1.11 0.30
CA GLU A 81 6.73 -2.51 0.00
C GLU A 81 7.09 -3.29 1.28
N LEU A 82 7.76 -2.65 2.24
CA LEU A 82 8.13 -3.27 3.52
C LEU A 82 6.92 -3.54 4.44
N ALA A 83 5.86 -2.73 4.35
CA ALA A 83 4.68 -2.80 5.21
C ALA A 83 3.63 -3.83 4.75
N ASP A 84 4.04 -5.06 4.50
CA ASP A 84 3.15 -6.19 4.19
C ASP A 84 2.54 -6.85 5.44
N GLY A 85 2.90 -6.38 6.64
CA GLY A 85 2.45 -6.90 7.92
C GLY A 85 3.20 -8.15 8.40
N SER A 86 4.24 -8.58 7.70
CA SER A 86 5.16 -9.63 8.18
C SER A 86 6.28 -9.06 9.05
N ARG A 87 6.72 -7.82 8.77
CA ARG A 87 7.82 -7.13 9.45
C ARG A 87 7.33 -6.25 10.58
N SER A 88 8.07 -6.25 11.68
CA SER A 88 7.92 -5.31 12.79
C SER A 88 8.38 -3.90 12.40
N PHE A 89 7.93 -2.90 13.16
CA PHE A 89 8.34 -1.52 12.99
C PHE A 89 9.87 -1.35 13.08
N GLN A 90 10.53 -2.06 13.99
CA GLN A 90 11.99 -2.00 14.18
C GLN A 90 12.75 -2.58 12.97
N GLU A 91 12.27 -3.70 12.41
CA GLU A 91 12.84 -4.28 11.18
C GLU A 91 12.69 -3.33 10.00
N ILE A 92 11.54 -2.66 9.88
CA ILE A 92 11.32 -1.64 8.85
C ILE A 92 12.27 -0.45 9.04
N CYS A 93 12.40 0.07 10.27
CA CYS A 93 13.32 1.18 10.53
C CYS A 93 14.76 0.80 10.19
N THR A 94 15.20 -0.40 10.53
CA THR A 94 16.53 -0.91 10.18
C THR A 94 16.71 -0.98 8.66
N ALA A 95 15.75 -1.56 7.95
CA ALA A 95 15.80 -1.65 6.48
C ALA A 95 15.81 -0.27 5.80
N MET A 96 15.11 0.69 6.36
CA MET A 96 15.07 2.06 5.84
C MET A 96 16.38 2.81 6.12
N ASP A 97 16.99 2.63 7.30
CA ASP A 97 18.29 3.20 7.66
C ASP A 97 19.43 2.63 6.82
N ASP A 98 19.39 1.31 6.56
CA ASP A 98 20.36 0.59 5.73
C ASP A 98 20.34 1.04 4.26
N VAL A 99 19.20 1.53 3.77
CA VAL A 99 19.05 1.95 2.35
C VAL A 99 19.30 3.44 2.17
N PHE A 100 18.81 4.28 3.10
CA PHE A 100 18.81 5.74 2.93
C PHE A 100 19.79 6.49 3.83
N HIS A 101 20.37 5.84 4.84
CA HIS A 101 21.41 6.39 5.71
C HIS A 101 21.11 7.83 6.19
N GLU A 102 21.96 8.79 5.82
CA GLU A 102 21.82 10.19 6.22
C GLU A 102 20.52 10.85 5.73
N ASP A 103 19.97 10.41 4.59
CA ASP A 103 18.78 11.03 4.00
C ASP A 103 17.52 10.82 4.85
N ILE A 104 17.49 9.77 5.67
CA ILE A 104 16.35 9.44 6.54
C ILE A 104 16.59 9.75 8.02
N ALA A 105 17.78 10.19 8.41
CA ALA A 105 18.07 10.46 9.81
C ALA A 105 17.17 11.60 10.37
N PRO A 106 16.59 11.46 11.59
CA PRO A 106 16.51 10.25 12.41
C PRO A 106 15.45 9.25 11.91
N VAL A 107 15.87 8.01 11.64
CA VAL A 107 15.07 7.02 10.92
C VAL A 107 13.75 6.64 11.61
N VAL A 108 13.76 6.49 12.94
CA VAL A 108 12.56 6.10 13.71
C VAL A 108 11.46 7.14 13.53
N VAL A 109 11.80 8.43 13.67
CA VAL A 109 10.85 9.55 13.56
C VAL A 109 10.35 9.70 12.11
N ARG A 110 11.25 9.58 11.12
CA ARG A 110 10.88 9.70 9.70
C ARG A 110 9.99 8.54 9.24
N THR A 111 10.32 7.31 9.63
CA THR A 111 9.53 6.12 9.32
C THR A 111 8.15 6.18 9.97
N ALA A 112 8.09 6.55 11.25
CA ALA A 112 6.84 6.78 11.96
C ALA A 112 5.95 7.84 11.27
N ALA A 113 6.53 8.97 10.85
CA ALA A 113 5.79 10.00 10.14
C ALA A 113 5.24 9.51 8.79
N GLY A 114 5.99 8.65 8.08
CA GLY A 114 5.50 7.99 6.87
C GLY A 114 4.30 7.08 7.14
N ILE A 115 4.38 6.27 8.20
CA ILE A 115 3.29 5.41 8.67
C ILE A 115 2.05 6.25 9.04
N ASP A 116 2.21 7.30 9.85
CA ASP A 116 1.13 8.22 10.24
C ASP A 116 0.44 8.85 9.02
N ALA A 117 1.25 9.24 8.02
CA ALA A 117 0.76 9.84 6.78
C ALA A 117 -0.04 8.84 5.93
N LEU A 118 0.24 7.54 6.01
CA LEU A 118 -0.51 6.50 5.32
C LEU A 118 -1.76 6.08 6.11
N ILE A 119 -1.66 5.99 7.44
CA ILE A 119 -2.79 5.71 8.34
C ILE A 119 -3.86 6.79 8.25
N SER A 120 -3.47 8.07 8.30
CA SER A 120 -4.40 9.21 8.18
C SER A 120 -5.15 9.27 6.86
N ARG A 121 -4.69 8.54 5.85
CA ARG A 121 -5.32 8.40 4.52
C ARG A 121 -6.06 7.07 4.34
N ASN A 122 -6.18 6.26 5.39
CA ASN A 122 -6.77 4.92 5.38
C ASN A 122 -6.08 3.96 4.39
N LEU A 123 -4.76 4.08 4.25
CA LEU A 123 -3.96 3.23 3.35
C LEU A 123 -3.14 2.17 4.09
N MET A 124 -2.99 2.32 5.41
CA MET A 124 -2.18 1.45 6.26
C MET A 124 -2.80 1.35 7.65
N THR A 125 -2.45 0.30 8.38
CA THR A 125 -2.72 0.11 9.80
C THR A 125 -1.52 -0.55 10.48
N CYS A 126 -1.41 -0.46 11.81
CA CYS A 126 -0.40 -1.18 12.58
C CYS A 126 -1.07 -2.29 13.40
N LEU A 127 -0.63 -3.53 13.19
CA LEU A 127 -1.18 -4.72 13.84
C LEU A 127 -0.37 -5.08 15.09
N GLN A 128 -1.01 -5.75 16.05
CA GLN A 128 -0.36 -6.29 17.25
C GLN A 128 0.41 -7.59 16.99
N HIS A 129 0.05 -8.29 15.92
CA HIS A 129 0.64 -9.55 15.50
C HIS A 129 0.82 -9.53 13.99
N THR A 130 1.61 -10.46 13.47
CA THR A 130 1.83 -10.62 12.03
C THR A 130 0.51 -10.77 11.27
N PHE A 131 0.48 -10.25 10.05
CA PHE A 131 -0.71 -10.19 9.24
C PHE A 131 -1.19 -11.59 8.84
N THR A 132 -2.42 -11.92 9.21
CA THR A 132 -3.03 -13.23 8.97
C THR A 132 -3.83 -13.29 7.66
N GLN A 133 -3.52 -12.43 6.68
CA GLN A 133 -4.14 -12.42 5.34
C GLN A 133 -5.68 -12.25 5.36
N LYS A 134 -6.22 -11.51 6.35
CA LYS A 134 -7.66 -11.26 6.49
C LYS A 134 -8.26 -10.38 5.38
N TRP A 135 -7.42 -9.67 4.64
CA TRP A 135 -7.80 -8.86 3.47
C TRP A 135 -6.71 -8.94 2.39
N ASN A 136 -7.03 -8.46 1.20
CA ASN A 136 -6.07 -8.40 0.10
C ASN A 136 -5.16 -7.18 0.21
N ILE A 137 -3.84 -7.39 0.06
CA ILE A 137 -2.83 -6.32 -0.01
C ILE A 137 -2.00 -6.36 -1.31
N GLY A 138 -2.30 -7.28 -2.22
CA GLY A 138 -1.58 -7.52 -3.46
C GLY A 138 -1.71 -6.37 -4.46
N PRO A 139 -0.71 -6.19 -5.33
CA PRO A 139 -0.73 -5.16 -6.37
C PRO A 139 -1.79 -5.44 -7.44
N GLY A 140 -2.22 -4.38 -8.13
CA GLY A 140 -3.13 -4.48 -9.28
C GLY A 140 -4.59 -4.75 -8.96
N GLN A 141 -4.93 -4.98 -7.69
CA GLN A 141 -6.27 -5.37 -7.28
C GLN A 141 -7.13 -4.17 -6.91
N THR A 142 -8.34 -4.11 -7.46
CA THR A 142 -9.30 -3.06 -7.10
C THR A 142 -10.17 -3.54 -5.94
N PRO A 143 -10.19 -2.86 -4.79
CA PRO A 143 -11.09 -3.23 -3.69
C PRO A 143 -12.56 -3.15 -4.14
N HIS A 144 -13.39 -4.10 -3.70
CA HIS A 144 -14.80 -4.23 -4.10
C HIS A 144 -15.65 -2.95 -3.96
N GLN A 145 -15.30 -2.10 -3.00
CA GLN A 145 -16.01 -0.85 -2.72
C GLN A 145 -15.51 0.34 -3.56
N GLN A 146 -14.56 0.12 -4.48
CA GLN A 146 -13.99 1.16 -5.33
C GLN A 146 -14.26 0.86 -6.80
N ILE A 147 -14.58 1.90 -7.56
CA ILE A 147 -14.73 1.83 -9.01
C ILE A 147 -13.62 2.67 -9.65
N LEU A 148 -12.63 1.97 -10.19
CA LEU A 148 -11.50 2.59 -10.89
C LEU A 148 -11.70 2.54 -12.41
N GLY A 149 -11.08 3.48 -13.12
CA GLY A 149 -11.08 3.49 -14.58
C GLY A 149 -10.28 2.33 -15.18
N LYS A 150 -10.30 2.21 -16.52
CA LYS A 150 -9.40 1.27 -17.20
C LYS A 150 -7.94 1.64 -16.94
N ILE A 151 -7.10 0.61 -16.76
CA ILE A 151 -5.66 0.77 -16.65
C ILE A 151 -5.14 1.28 -18.01
N ASP A 152 -4.25 2.27 -17.97
CA ASP A 152 -3.53 2.71 -19.16
C ASP A 152 -2.30 1.82 -19.32
N GLU A 153 -2.36 0.90 -20.30
CA GLU A 153 -1.29 -0.08 -20.57
C GLU A 153 0.05 0.59 -20.89
N LYS A 154 0.05 1.85 -21.35
CA LYS A 154 1.27 2.59 -21.70
C LYS A 154 2.11 3.00 -20.50
N VAL A 155 1.56 2.96 -19.28
CA VAL A 155 2.25 3.41 -18.07
C VAL A 155 3.22 2.35 -17.54
N GLY A 156 3.13 1.10 -18.01
CA GLY A 156 4.05 0.03 -17.60
C GLY A 156 3.94 -0.36 -16.13
N TYR A 157 2.70 -0.48 -15.63
CA TYR A 157 2.45 -0.92 -14.25
C TYR A 157 2.92 -2.36 -14.04
N ASP A 158 3.80 -2.54 -13.07
CA ASP A 158 4.19 -3.86 -12.55
C ASP A 158 3.24 -4.23 -11.41
N VAL A 159 2.35 -5.17 -11.73
CA VAL A 159 1.31 -5.70 -10.82
C VAL A 159 1.59 -7.15 -10.41
N GLU A 160 2.82 -7.63 -10.60
CA GLU A 160 3.18 -8.99 -10.19
C GLU A 160 3.33 -9.04 -8.67
N PRO A 161 2.70 -10.01 -7.98
CA PRO A 161 2.94 -10.24 -6.57
C PRO A 161 4.39 -10.73 -6.38
N ARG A 162 5.06 -10.24 -5.34
CA ARG A 162 6.45 -10.61 -5.03
C ARG A 162 6.58 -11.53 -3.82
N THR A 163 5.55 -11.61 -2.98
CA THR A 163 5.49 -12.51 -1.82
C THR A 163 4.22 -13.34 -1.83
N ASP A 164 4.21 -14.44 -1.08
CA ASP A 164 3.00 -15.25 -0.88
C ASP A 164 1.84 -14.45 -0.28
N VAL A 165 2.15 -13.46 0.56
CA VAL A 165 1.16 -12.56 1.16
C VAL A 165 0.53 -11.65 0.11
N GLU A 166 1.32 -11.16 -0.87
CA GLU A 166 0.80 -10.39 -2.00
C GLU A 166 0.02 -11.25 -3.01
N ALA A 167 0.41 -12.52 -3.16
CA ALA A 167 -0.26 -13.46 -4.03
C ALA A 167 -1.61 -13.93 -3.46
N HIS A 168 -1.83 -13.78 -2.15
CA HIS A 168 -3.08 -14.18 -1.51
C HIS A 168 -4.25 -13.41 -2.09
N PHE A 169 -5.10 -14.10 -2.86
CA PHE A 169 -6.37 -13.59 -3.36
C PHE A 169 -7.50 -14.13 -2.49
N ILE A 170 -8.35 -13.24 -1.94
CA ILE A 170 -9.54 -13.70 -1.22
C ILE A 170 -10.59 -14.07 -2.27
N GLU A 171 -10.75 -15.37 -2.51
CA GLU A 171 -11.70 -16.01 -3.44
C GLU A 171 -13.20 -15.77 -3.10
N ALA A 172 -13.56 -14.82 -2.24
CA ALA A 172 -14.97 -14.53 -1.92
C ALA A 172 -15.82 -14.20 -3.17
N ILE A 173 -15.19 -13.99 -4.33
CA ILE A 173 -15.82 -13.76 -5.62
C ILE A 173 -16.40 -15.05 -6.28
N LEU A 174 -16.01 -16.27 -5.91
CA LEU A 174 -16.57 -17.47 -6.56
C LEU A 174 -17.90 -17.97 -5.97
N GLN A 175 -18.28 -17.56 -4.75
CA GLN A 175 -19.52 -18.05 -4.12
C GLN A 175 -20.74 -17.17 -4.41
N ASP A 176 -20.58 -15.85 -4.52
CA ASP A 176 -21.69 -14.94 -4.83
C ASP A 176 -22.14 -15.03 -6.31
N ALA A 177 -21.25 -15.44 -7.22
CA ALA A 177 -21.61 -15.64 -8.63
C ALA A 177 -22.31 -16.99 -8.90
N GLN A 178 -22.15 -17.99 -8.02
CA GLN A 178 -22.79 -19.31 -8.19
C GLN A 178 -24.09 -19.50 -7.39
N GLN A 179 -24.39 -18.63 -6.41
CA GLN A 179 -25.66 -18.70 -5.67
C GLN A 179 -26.79 -17.85 -6.28
N GLY A 180 -26.47 -16.93 -7.20
CA GLY A 180 -27.46 -16.12 -7.91
C GLY A 180 -28.16 -16.81 -9.10
N ASP A 181 -27.67 -17.98 -9.53
CA ASP A 181 -28.11 -18.64 -10.78
C ASP A 181 -28.72 -20.04 -10.55
N GLN A 182 -29.03 -20.39 -9.29
CA GLN A 182 -29.78 -21.60 -8.92
C GLN A 182 -31.13 -21.29 -8.25
N SER A 183 -31.62 -20.06 -8.40
CA SER A 183 -32.86 -19.58 -7.80
C SER A 183 -33.78 -18.89 -8.82
N GLU A 184 -33.95 -19.46 -10.01
CA GLU A 184 -35.10 -19.17 -10.91
C GLU A 184 -35.60 -20.44 -11.59
#